data_AF-A0A918E7U1-F1
#
_entry.id   AF-A0A918E7U1-F1
#
_cell.length_a   1.000
_cell.length_b   1.000
_cell.length_c   1.000
_cell.angle_alpha   90.00
_cell.angle_beta   90.00
_cell.angle_gamma   90.00
#
_symmetry.space_group_name_H-M   'P 1'
#
loop_
_entity.id
_entity.type
_entity.pdbx_description
1 polymer ?
#
loop_
_entity_poly.entity_id
_entity_poly.type
_entity_poly.pdbx_seq_one_letter_code
_entity_poly.pdbx_strand_id
1 'polypeptide(L)'
;MGWLAKRRLRTGPTAALPAKPDRAELLRVVRLADPDAREDGGDIVAADVRVYAPVEAEPELVGGELEKLWACRVAAEGPLPFDYFDRYLAEGLAFRLGGLAVCRGEVTDPSDDGHGGGPAVVLPARPAAEELLELLEGEVEQEEEFVFNAGGIRVLVVPEKGQPPAAKELLPFASELTAIELRGDDQAKLGALALSLAESLNGLAVDRWRFRVDSAEDLLPPT
;
A
#
# COMPACT_ATOMS: atom_id res chain seq x y z
N MET A 1 28.46 -9.03 -5.04
CA MET A 1 27.94 -8.01 -4.11
C MET A 1 28.65 -8.11 -2.76
N GLY A 2 29.10 -7.00 -2.14
CA GLY A 2 29.85 -7.04 -0.87
C GLY A 2 29.00 -7.41 0.37
N TRP A 3 29.61 -7.95 1.43
CA TRP A 3 28.93 -8.42 2.65
C TRP A 3 28.03 -7.37 3.32
N LEU A 4 28.47 -6.10 3.34
CA LEU A 4 27.69 -4.99 3.90
C LEU A 4 26.41 -4.69 3.10
N ALA A 5 26.43 -4.87 1.78
CA ALA A 5 25.24 -4.71 0.94
C ALA A 5 24.24 -5.84 1.20
N LYS A 6 24.71 -7.10 1.29
CA LYS A 6 23.89 -8.26 1.66
C LYS A 6 23.21 -8.08 3.03
N ARG A 7 23.92 -7.54 4.02
CA ARG A 7 23.35 -7.26 5.35
C ARG A 7 22.26 -6.18 5.29
N ARG A 8 22.45 -5.13 4.49
CA ARG A 8 21.48 -4.02 4.34
C ARG A 8 20.17 -4.45 3.68
N LEU A 9 20.22 -5.39 2.72
CA LEU A 9 19.04 -5.98 2.09
C LEU A 9 18.20 -6.81 3.07
N ARG A 10 18.84 -7.45 4.06
CA ARG A 10 18.13 -8.22 5.09
C ARG A 10 17.54 -7.36 6.20
N THR A 11 18.19 -6.24 6.53
CA THR A 11 17.80 -5.44 7.70
C THR A 11 16.77 -4.36 7.41
N GLY A 12 16.80 -3.75 6.22
CA GLY A 12 15.85 -2.71 5.82
C GLY A 12 14.73 -3.26 4.92
N PRO A 13 13.61 -2.53 4.77
CA PRO A 13 12.56 -2.91 3.84
C PRO A 13 13.10 -3.10 2.43
N THR A 14 12.76 -4.22 1.81
CA THR A 14 13.27 -4.60 0.49
C THR A 14 12.18 -5.36 -0.26
N ALA A 15 11.88 -4.94 -1.48
CA ALA A 15 11.08 -5.73 -2.42
C ALA A 15 12.01 -6.68 -3.19
N ALA A 16 11.79 -7.98 -3.07
CA ALA A 16 12.51 -9.04 -3.77
C ALA A 16 11.64 -9.54 -4.94
N LEU A 17 12.04 -9.20 -6.16
CA LEU A 17 11.21 -9.36 -7.37
C LEU A 17 11.73 -10.53 -8.24
N PRO A 18 10.86 -11.30 -8.89
CA PRO A 18 11.25 -12.47 -9.69
C PRO A 18 12.00 -12.08 -10.98
N ALA A 19 11.83 -10.85 -11.44
CA ALA A 19 12.50 -10.30 -12.61
C ALA A 19 13.02 -8.89 -12.31
N LYS A 20 13.99 -8.44 -13.13
CA LYS A 20 14.46 -7.05 -13.06
C LYS A 20 13.30 -6.14 -13.47
N PRO A 21 12.81 -5.26 -12.58
CA PRO A 21 11.73 -4.37 -12.97
C PRO A 21 12.27 -3.38 -14.01
N ASP A 22 11.43 -3.07 -15.00
CA ASP A 22 11.67 -1.92 -15.85
C ASP A 22 11.59 -0.64 -15.01
N ARG A 23 12.44 0.35 -15.32
CA ARG A 23 12.54 1.55 -14.51
C ARG A 23 11.28 2.41 -14.60
N ALA A 24 10.71 2.54 -15.79
CA ALA A 24 9.50 3.34 -15.97
C ALA A 24 8.32 2.67 -15.25
N GLU A 25 8.27 1.34 -15.28
CA GLU A 25 7.28 0.57 -14.52
C GLU A 25 7.45 0.73 -13.00
N LEU A 26 8.68 0.63 -12.50
CA LEU A 26 8.96 0.85 -11.08
C LEU A 26 8.53 2.24 -10.62
N LEU A 27 8.84 3.28 -11.41
CA LEU A 27 8.41 4.65 -11.12
C LEU A 27 6.88 4.79 -11.18
N ARG A 28 6.22 4.17 -12.16
CA ARG A 28 4.76 4.16 -12.29
C ARG A 28 4.11 3.59 -11.04
N VAL A 29 4.61 2.47 -10.53
CA VAL A 29 4.09 1.82 -9.33
C VAL A 29 4.35 2.67 -8.08
N VAL A 30 5.56 3.21 -7.90
CA VAL A 30 5.86 4.10 -6.76
C VAL A 30 4.95 5.33 -6.76
N ARG A 31 4.55 5.83 -7.93
CA ARG A 31 3.64 6.98 -8.06
C ARG A 31 2.22 6.74 -7.57
N LEU A 32 1.81 5.48 -7.42
CA LEU A 32 0.53 5.17 -6.77
C LEU A 32 0.62 5.44 -5.25
N ALA A 33 1.79 5.29 -4.65
CA ALA A 33 2.02 5.57 -3.22
C ALA A 33 2.40 7.04 -2.95
N ASP A 34 3.08 7.69 -3.90
CA ASP A 34 3.43 9.12 -3.87
C ASP A 34 3.39 9.73 -5.29
N PRO A 35 2.40 10.57 -5.63
CA PRO A 35 2.28 11.15 -6.97
C PRO A 35 3.48 12.02 -7.38
N ASP A 36 4.21 12.59 -6.42
CA ASP A 36 5.40 13.42 -6.68
C ASP A 36 6.69 12.60 -6.85
N ALA A 37 6.60 11.28 -6.76
CA ALA A 37 7.76 10.41 -6.89
C ALA A 37 8.46 10.63 -8.23
N ARG A 38 9.79 10.66 -8.16
CA ARG A 38 10.66 11.03 -9.28
C ARG A 38 11.94 10.24 -9.30
N GLU A 39 12.51 10.15 -10.49
CA GLU A 39 13.82 9.59 -10.69
C GLU A 39 14.91 10.48 -10.05
N ASP A 40 15.91 9.82 -9.49
CA ASP A 40 17.15 10.44 -9.04
C ASP A 40 18.33 9.53 -9.36
N GLY A 41 19.07 9.83 -10.43
CA GLY A 41 20.16 8.98 -10.89
C GLY A 41 19.65 7.63 -11.39
N GLY A 42 19.93 6.55 -10.66
CA GLY A 42 19.37 5.20 -10.90
C GLY A 42 18.26 4.81 -9.91
N ASP A 43 17.99 5.66 -8.93
CA ASP A 43 17.04 5.44 -7.85
C ASP A 43 15.72 6.18 -8.13
N ILE A 44 14.74 5.98 -7.24
CA ILE A 44 13.50 6.74 -7.17
C ILE A 44 13.39 7.34 -5.77
N VAL A 45 13.00 8.61 -5.69
CA VAL A 45 12.69 9.30 -4.44
C VAL A 45 11.19 9.53 -4.38
N ALA A 46 10.59 9.15 -3.26
CA ALA A 46 9.18 9.32 -2.93
C ALA A 46 9.08 9.83 -1.49
N ALA A 47 8.54 11.03 -1.29
CA ALA A 47 8.61 11.78 -0.04
C ALA A 47 10.05 11.78 0.52
N ASP A 48 10.22 11.37 1.79
CA ASP A 48 11.52 11.22 2.45
C ASP A 48 12.07 9.79 2.35
N VAL A 49 11.70 9.03 1.32
CA VAL A 49 12.10 7.64 1.12
C VAL A 49 12.76 7.46 -0.25
N ARG A 50 13.82 6.65 -0.28
CA ARG A 50 14.52 6.25 -1.49
C ARG A 50 14.31 4.77 -1.79
N VAL A 51 13.86 4.49 -3.00
CA VAL A 51 13.90 3.16 -3.62
C VAL A 51 15.18 3.07 -4.45
N TYR A 52 16.14 2.27 -4.00
CA TYR A 52 17.41 2.10 -4.69
C TYR A 52 17.26 1.29 -5.97
N ALA A 53 18.12 1.57 -6.95
CA ALA A 53 18.22 0.83 -8.20
C ALA A 53 18.21 -0.70 -7.96
N PRO A 54 17.46 -1.47 -8.77
CA PRO A 54 17.37 -2.92 -8.60
C PRO A 54 18.74 -3.59 -8.74
N VAL A 55 19.07 -4.47 -7.81
CA VAL A 55 20.30 -5.26 -7.84
C VAL A 55 19.99 -6.75 -7.81
N GLU A 56 20.70 -7.53 -8.62
CA GLU A 56 20.60 -8.99 -8.56
C GLU A 56 21.08 -9.47 -7.18
N ALA A 57 20.27 -10.31 -6.54
CA ALA A 57 20.56 -10.85 -5.23
C ALA A 57 20.35 -12.38 -5.20
N GLU A 58 20.96 -13.01 -4.21
CA GLU A 58 20.95 -14.46 -4.10
C GLU A 58 19.59 -14.96 -3.56
N PRO A 59 19.12 -16.15 -3.98
CA PRO A 59 17.88 -16.77 -3.49
C PRO A 59 17.74 -16.85 -1.97
N GLU A 60 18.85 -16.97 -1.21
CA GLU A 60 18.81 -17.06 0.25
C GLU A 60 18.35 -15.77 0.93
N LEU A 61 18.19 -14.66 0.21
CA LEU A 61 17.56 -13.45 0.73
C LEU A 61 16.12 -13.72 1.15
N VAL A 62 15.41 -14.55 0.39
CA VAL A 62 14.00 -14.94 0.59
C VAL A 62 13.85 -16.43 0.94
N GLY A 63 14.88 -17.01 1.58
CA GLY A 63 14.82 -18.43 1.97
C GLY A 63 14.84 -19.44 0.82
N GLY A 64 15.11 -18.99 -0.41
CA GLY A 64 15.09 -19.86 -1.61
C GLY A 64 13.74 -19.95 -2.31
N GLU A 65 12.74 -19.15 -1.92
CA GLU A 65 11.42 -19.13 -2.56
C GLU A 65 11.45 -18.64 -4.02
N LEU A 66 12.44 -17.79 -4.36
CA LEU A 66 12.68 -17.32 -5.73
C LEU A 66 14.02 -17.86 -6.25
N GLU A 67 13.99 -18.53 -7.40
CA GLU A 67 15.22 -19.07 -8.04
C GLU A 67 16.17 -17.98 -8.53
N LYS A 68 15.61 -16.84 -8.95
CA LYS A 68 16.32 -15.62 -9.33
C LYS A 68 15.56 -14.44 -8.79
N LEU A 69 16.26 -13.46 -8.22
CA LEU A 69 15.61 -12.28 -7.69
C LEU A 69 16.41 -10.99 -7.85
N TRP A 70 15.66 -9.91 -7.99
CA TRP A 70 16.14 -8.53 -8.02
C TRP A 70 15.64 -7.80 -6.80
N ALA A 71 16.55 -7.29 -5.98
CA ALA A 71 16.23 -6.59 -4.76
C ALA A 71 16.16 -5.08 -5.01
N CYS A 72 15.01 -4.48 -4.70
CA CYS A 72 14.81 -3.04 -4.61
C CYS A 72 14.78 -2.66 -3.13
N ARG A 73 15.90 -2.15 -2.61
CA ARG A 73 15.98 -1.70 -1.22
C ARG A 73 15.21 -0.39 -1.07
N VAL A 74 14.45 -0.27 0.01
CA VAL A 74 13.77 0.96 0.39
C VAL A 74 14.42 1.49 1.67
N ALA A 75 14.72 2.79 1.72
CA ALA A 75 15.25 3.42 2.92
C ALA A 75 14.71 4.84 3.09
N ALA A 76 14.26 5.16 4.29
CA ALA A 76 14.04 6.53 4.69
C ALA A 76 15.36 7.34 4.66
N GLU A 77 15.30 8.56 4.14
CA GLU A 77 16.39 9.54 4.14
C GLU A 77 16.40 10.40 5.43
N GLY A 78 15.29 10.41 6.17
CA GLY A 78 15.14 11.13 7.45
C GLY A 78 15.59 10.34 8.70
N PRO A 79 15.75 11.01 9.85
CA PRO A 79 16.19 10.39 11.11
C PRO A 79 15.17 9.45 11.77
N LEU A 80 13.91 9.49 11.31
CA LEU A 80 12.82 8.60 11.75
C LEU A 80 12.10 8.07 10.49
N PRO A 81 11.68 6.79 10.47
CA PRO A 81 10.83 6.29 9.38
C PRO A 81 9.53 7.10 9.36
N PHE A 82 9.17 7.63 8.20
CA PHE A 82 7.92 8.32 7.97
C PHE A 82 6.78 7.30 8.09
N ASP A 83 6.24 7.10 9.30
CA ASP A 83 5.06 6.27 9.59
C ASP A 83 5.01 4.89 8.89
N TYR A 84 6.12 4.14 8.93
CA TYR A 84 6.27 2.84 8.25
C TYR A 84 6.10 2.87 6.71
N PHE A 85 6.09 4.05 6.08
CA PHE A 85 5.96 4.22 4.64
C PHE A 85 7.03 3.46 3.85
N ASP A 86 8.27 3.37 4.36
CA ASP A 86 9.33 2.58 3.74
C ASP A 86 9.01 1.08 3.69
N ARG A 87 8.39 0.56 4.76
CA ARG A 87 7.90 -0.83 4.81
C ARG A 87 6.72 -1.05 3.87
N TYR A 88 5.70 -0.20 3.94
CA TYR A 88 4.54 -0.31 3.05
C TYR A 88 4.91 -0.15 1.58
N LEU A 89 5.85 0.74 1.26
CA LEU A 89 6.35 0.89 -0.09
C LEU A 89 7.04 -0.40 -0.57
N ALA A 90 7.86 -1.05 0.26
CA ALA A 90 8.48 -2.33 -0.10
C ALA A 90 7.45 -3.46 -0.30
N GLU A 91 6.46 -3.58 0.59
CA GLU A 91 5.42 -4.61 0.50
C GLU A 91 4.47 -4.38 -0.69
N GLY A 92 4.01 -3.14 -0.92
CA GLY A 92 3.16 -2.80 -2.05
C GLY A 92 3.87 -2.91 -3.40
N LEU A 93 5.19 -2.66 -3.45
CA LEU A 93 6.01 -2.94 -4.63
C LEU A 93 6.11 -4.44 -4.89
N ALA A 94 6.37 -5.23 -3.84
CA ALA A 94 6.44 -6.68 -3.95
C ALA A 94 5.09 -7.25 -4.43
N PHE A 95 3.96 -6.80 -3.87
CA PHE A 95 2.63 -7.21 -4.29
C PHE A 95 2.39 -6.98 -5.79
N ARG A 96 2.57 -5.74 -6.25
CA ARG A 96 2.26 -5.34 -7.64
C ARG A 96 3.20 -5.95 -8.68
N LEU A 97 4.41 -6.31 -8.27
CA LEU A 97 5.44 -6.85 -9.16
C LEU A 97 5.67 -8.36 -8.93
N GLY A 98 4.75 -9.03 -8.24
CA GLY A 98 4.74 -10.49 -8.06
C GLY A 98 5.94 -11.04 -7.29
N GLY A 99 6.40 -10.28 -6.29
CA GLY A 99 7.56 -10.59 -5.47
C GLY A 99 7.24 -10.74 -4.00
N LEU A 100 8.30 -10.86 -3.20
CA LEU A 100 8.26 -11.00 -1.75
C LEU A 100 8.83 -9.75 -1.09
N ALA A 101 8.42 -9.48 0.14
CA ALA A 101 9.00 -8.42 0.96
C ALA A 101 9.98 -9.01 1.97
N VAL A 102 11.09 -8.33 2.20
CA VAL A 102 12.05 -8.66 3.25
C VAL A 102 12.24 -7.45 4.15
N CYS A 103 12.08 -7.63 5.45
CA CYS A 103 12.36 -6.60 6.44
C CYS A 103 12.82 -7.23 7.75
N ARG A 104 13.93 -6.74 8.32
CA ARG A 104 14.48 -7.26 9.59
C ARG A 104 14.71 -8.78 9.63
N GLY A 105 14.98 -9.38 8.48
CA GLY A 105 15.21 -10.82 8.31
C GLY A 105 13.93 -11.66 8.18
N GLU A 106 12.76 -11.04 8.29
CA GLU A 106 11.48 -11.67 8.01
C GLU A 106 11.18 -11.56 6.52
N VAL A 107 10.71 -12.67 5.94
CA VAL A 107 10.23 -12.76 4.56
C VAL A 107 8.71 -12.80 4.64
N THR A 108 8.06 -12.01 3.80
CA THR A 108 6.60 -11.90 3.75
C THR A 108 6.15 -12.00 2.30
N ASP A 109 5.17 -12.86 2.03
CA ASP A 109 4.41 -12.83 0.80
C ASP A 109 3.25 -11.83 0.98
N PRO A 110 3.30 -10.65 0.33
CA PRO A 110 2.21 -9.68 0.44
C PRO A 110 0.91 -10.16 -0.22
N SER A 111 0.95 -11.20 -1.06
CA SER A 111 -0.23 -11.81 -1.66
C SER A 111 -0.92 -12.85 -0.77
N ASP A 112 -0.32 -13.23 0.37
CA ASP A 112 -0.94 -14.16 1.31
C ASP A 112 -2.07 -13.47 2.09
N ASP A 113 -3.28 -14.03 1.97
CA ASP A 113 -4.52 -13.57 2.60
C ASP A 113 -4.45 -13.56 4.14
N GLY A 114 -3.44 -14.21 4.73
CA GLY A 114 -3.21 -14.27 6.17
C GLY A 114 -2.95 -12.92 6.85
N HIS A 115 -2.59 -11.89 6.08
CA HIS A 115 -2.40 -10.55 6.61
C HIS A 115 -3.73 -9.78 6.59
N GLY A 116 -4.57 -9.93 7.62
CA GLY A 116 -5.85 -9.23 7.71
C GLY A 116 -5.74 -7.72 7.40
N GLY A 117 -6.42 -7.27 6.35
CA GLY A 117 -6.44 -5.87 5.91
C GLY A 117 -7.01 -5.77 4.49
N GLY A 118 -7.92 -4.83 4.27
CA GLY A 118 -8.48 -4.53 2.95
C GLY A 118 -8.17 -3.09 2.53
N PRO A 119 -8.79 -2.61 1.43
CA PRO A 119 -8.64 -1.24 0.99
C PRO A 119 -9.25 -0.27 2.01
N ALA A 120 -8.86 1.00 1.87
CA ALA A 120 -9.46 2.10 2.60
C ALA A 120 -9.80 3.27 1.68
N VAL A 121 -10.75 4.09 2.09
CA VAL A 121 -11.06 5.38 1.44
C VAL A 121 -10.62 6.51 2.36
N VAL A 122 -9.62 7.27 1.93
CA VAL A 122 -9.10 8.43 2.66
C VAL A 122 -9.91 9.67 2.29
N LEU A 123 -10.40 10.37 3.30
CA LEU A 123 -11.32 11.50 3.17
C LEU A 123 -10.77 12.76 3.88
N PRO A 124 -11.04 13.96 3.35
CA PRO A 124 -10.64 15.22 3.98
C PRO A 124 -11.45 15.56 5.24
N ALA A 125 -12.60 14.92 5.42
CA ALA A 125 -13.46 15.06 6.59
C ALA A 125 -14.24 13.77 6.83
N ARG A 126 -14.67 13.55 8.07
CA ARG A 126 -15.52 12.42 8.42
C ARG A 126 -16.91 12.59 7.79
N PRO A 127 -17.44 11.60 7.06
CA PRO A 127 -18.79 11.65 6.52
C PRO A 127 -19.83 11.52 7.64
N ALA A 128 -21.04 12.02 7.40
CA ALA A 128 -22.16 11.75 8.31
C ALA A 128 -22.52 10.26 8.26
N ALA A 129 -23.04 9.72 9.37
CA ALA A 129 -23.43 8.31 9.42
C ALA A 129 -24.56 8.02 8.41
N GLU A 130 -25.54 8.91 8.31
CA GLU A 130 -26.67 8.79 7.37
C GLU A 130 -26.21 8.82 5.91
N GLU A 131 -25.28 9.72 5.56
CA GLU A 131 -24.68 9.81 4.23
C GLU A 131 -23.94 8.51 3.88
N LEU A 132 -23.14 7.97 4.81
CA LEU A 132 -22.44 6.71 4.58
C LEU A 132 -23.42 5.54 4.42
N LEU A 133 -24.47 5.46 5.24
CA LEU A 133 -25.48 4.40 5.17
C LEU A 133 -26.18 4.34 3.80
N GLU A 134 -26.43 5.49 3.17
CA GLU A 134 -27.03 5.56 1.83
C GLU A 134 -26.11 5.03 0.71
N LEU A 135 -24.80 5.05 0.93
CA LEU A 135 -23.78 4.60 -0.02
C LEU A 135 -23.41 3.12 0.16
N LEU A 136 -23.73 2.52 1.32
CA LEU A 136 -23.45 1.12 1.59
C LEU A 136 -24.50 0.22 0.94
N GLU A 137 -24.03 -0.79 0.21
CA GLU A 137 -24.91 -1.73 -0.50
C GLU A 137 -25.32 -2.92 0.36
N GLY A 138 -26.56 -3.37 0.18
CA GLY A 138 -27.11 -4.56 0.82
C GLY A 138 -27.83 -4.28 2.14
N GLU A 139 -28.05 -5.33 2.94
CA GLU A 139 -28.54 -5.18 4.31
C GLU A 139 -27.41 -4.58 5.15
N VAL A 140 -27.68 -3.39 5.71
CA VAL A 140 -26.71 -2.64 6.50
C VAL A 140 -27.12 -2.66 7.96
N GLU A 141 -26.25 -3.22 8.79
CA GLU A 141 -26.40 -3.23 10.25
C GLU A 141 -25.31 -2.33 10.86
N GLN A 142 -25.73 -1.36 11.66
CA GLN A 142 -24.80 -0.57 12.46
C GLN A 142 -24.49 -1.31 13.75
N GLU A 143 -23.26 -1.80 13.90
CA GLU A 143 -22.78 -2.47 15.11
C GLU A 143 -22.46 -1.45 16.21
N GLU A 144 -21.75 -0.38 15.84
CA GLU A 144 -21.31 0.72 16.71
C GLU A 144 -21.35 2.07 15.96
N GLU A 145 -21.11 3.18 16.65
CA GLU A 145 -21.20 4.55 16.09
C GLU A 145 -20.43 4.74 14.76
N PHE A 146 -19.35 3.97 14.55
CA PHE A 146 -18.49 4.05 13.37
C PHE A 146 -18.15 2.67 12.77
N VAL A 147 -18.98 1.66 13.05
CA VAL A 147 -18.78 0.29 12.57
C VAL A 147 -20.07 -0.21 11.94
N PHE A 148 -20.00 -0.57 10.67
CA PHE A 148 -21.13 -1.04 9.88
C PHE A 148 -20.81 -2.40 9.29
N ASN A 149 -21.82 -3.25 9.16
CA ASN A 149 -21.78 -4.45 8.36
C ASN A 149 -22.70 -4.24 7.16
N ALA A 150 -22.16 -4.29 5.94
CA ALA A 150 -22.92 -4.08 4.71
C ALA A 150 -22.68 -5.26 3.77
N GLY A 151 -23.66 -6.17 3.68
CA GLY A 151 -23.59 -7.33 2.78
C GLY A 151 -22.33 -8.19 2.99
N GLY A 152 -21.93 -8.42 4.24
CA GLY A 152 -20.75 -9.22 4.61
C GLY A 152 -19.43 -8.45 4.57
N ILE A 153 -19.44 -7.15 4.28
CA ILE A 153 -18.27 -6.27 4.39
C ILE A 153 -18.36 -5.52 5.70
N ARG A 154 -17.31 -5.59 6.50
CA ARG A 154 -17.17 -4.78 7.70
C ARG A 154 -16.50 -3.45 7.35
N VAL A 155 -17.20 -2.36 7.61
CA VAL A 155 -16.82 -0.99 7.30
C VAL A 155 -16.51 -0.26 8.60
N LEU A 156 -15.31 0.29 8.73
CA LEU A 156 -14.89 1.04 9.91
C LEU A 156 -14.53 2.47 9.53
N VAL A 157 -15.10 3.45 10.21
CA VAL A 157 -14.73 4.86 10.05
C VAL A 157 -13.77 5.24 11.18
N VAL A 158 -12.50 5.51 10.84
CA VAL A 158 -11.44 5.78 11.80
C VAL A 158 -10.66 7.06 11.44
N PRO A 159 -10.07 7.76 12.42
CA PRO A 159 -9.08 8.80 12.10
C PRO A 159 -7.93 8.18 11.30
N GLU A 160 -7.58 8.78 10.16
CA GLU A 160 -6.42 8.31 9.40
C GLU A 160 -5.16 8.70 10.15
N LYS A 161 -4.33 7.70 10.44
CA LYS A 161 -3.05 7.93 11.10
C LYS A 161 -2.03 8.36 10.05
N GLY A 162 -1.29 9.42 10.36
CA GLY A 162 -0.30 9.98 9.46
C GLY A 162 -0.93 10.71 8.28
N GLN A 163 -0.11 10.94 7.26
CA GLN A 163 -0.51 11.61 6.02
C GLN A 163 0.11 10.81 4.88
N PRO A 164 -0.60 9.78 4.34
CA PRO A 164 -0.06 9.00 3.25
C PRO A 164 0.25 9.93 2.07
N PRO A 165 1.42 9.85 1.43
CA PRO A 165 1.79 10.78 0.36
C PRO A 165 0.78 10.81 -0.80
N ALA A 166 0.13 9.67 -1.09
CA ALA A 166 -0.96 9.58 -2.06
C ALA A 166 -2.13 10.55 -1.77
N ALA A 167 -2.41 10.86 -0.50
CA ALA A 167 -3.50 11.77 -0.10
C ALA A 167 -3.09 13.26 -0.12
N LYS A 168 -1.90 13.61 -0.61
CA LYS A 168 -1.38 14.98 -0.59
C LYS A 168 -2.29 15.99 -1.27
N GLU A 169 -3.02 15.59 -2.31
CA GLU A 169 -3.97 16.45 -3.02
C GLU A 169 -5.22 16.79 -2.18
N LEU A 170 -5.56 15.97 -1.17
CA LEU A 170 -6.66 16.21 -0.24
C LEU A 170 -6.27 17.17 0.90
N LEU A 171 -4.98 17.23 1.25
CA LEU A 171 -4.44 17.99 2.39
C LEU A 171 -4.60 19.52 2.32
N PRO A 172 -4.65 20.21 1.17
CA PRO A 172 -4.87 21.66 1.14
C PRO A 172 -6.19 22.08 1.82
N PHE A 173 -7.11 21.15 2.03
CA PHE A 173 -8.46 21.40 2.53
C PHE A 173 -8.74 20.73 3.89
N ALA A 174 -7.82 19.91 4.41
CA ALA A 174 -8.06 19.06 5.59
C ALA A 174 -7.05 19.33 6.72
N SER A 175 -7.54 19.57 7.94
CA SER A 175 -6.69 19.62 9.14
C SER A 175 -6.39 18.22 9.70
N GLU A 176 -7.30 17.27 9.50
CA GLU A 176 -7.19 15.86 9.88
C GLU A 176 -7.86 15.01 8.81
N LEU A 177 -7.31 13.84 8.50
CA LEU A 177 -7.87 12.90 7.54
C LEU A 177 -8.70 11.82 8.24
N THR A 178 -9.70 11.30 7.55
CA THR A 178 -10.49 10.12 7.99
C THR A 178 -10.28 8.98 7.00
N ALA A 179 -10.25 7.75 7.48
CA ALA A 179 -10.25 6.56 6.64
C ALA A 179 -11.52 5.73 6.87
N ILE A 180 -12.14 5.30 5.77
CA ILE A 180 -13.14 4.23 5.77
C ILE A 180 -12.39 2.93 5.44
N GLU A 181 -12.10 2.10 6.43
CA GLU A 181 -11.46 0.80 6.23
C GLU A 181 -12.50 -0.26 5.88
N LEU A 182 -12.26 -1.00 4.79
CA LEU A 182 -13.12 -2.08 4.34
C LEU A 182 -12.45 -3.43 4.65
N ARG A 183 -13.20 -4.36 5.26
CA ARG A 183 -12.71 -5.69 5.61
C ARG A 183 -13.70 -6.76 5.17
N GLY A 184 -13.17 -7.81 4.56
CA GLY A 184 -13.92 -8.96 4.06
C GLY A 184 -13.02 -9.85 3.22
N ASP A 185 -13.56 -10.95 2.72
CA ASP A 185 -12.79 -11.98 2.00
C ASP A 185 -12.74 -11.74 0.48
N ASP A 186 -13.73 -11.02 -0.08
CA ASP A 186 -13.83 -10.77 -1.51
C ASP A 186 -13.16 -9.43 -1.90
N GLN A 187 -11.87 -9.48 -2.24
CA GLN A 187 -11.07 -8.30 -2.59
C GLN A 187 -11.66 -7.51 -3.77
N ALA A 188 -12.25 -8.18 -4.76
CA ALA A 188 -12.86 -7.50 -5.91
C ALA A 188 -14.09 -6.69 -5.47
N LYS A 189 -14.93 -7.27 -4.59
CA LYS A 189 -16.07 -6.57 -4.01
C LYS A 189 -15.63 -5.41 -3.11
N LEU A 190 -14.57 -5.58 -2.31
CA LEU A 190 -14.00 -4.50 -1.50
C LEU A 190 -13.48 -3.35 -2.38
N GLY A 191 -12.79 -3.66 -3.47
CA GLY A 191 -12.27 -2.67 -4.42
C GLY A 191 -13.38 -1.87 -5.10
N ALA A 192 -14.44 -2.56 -5.57
CA ALA A 192 -15.60 -1.89 -6.17
C ALA A 192 -16.27 -0.93 -5.18
N LEU A 193 -16.47 -1.35 -3.93
CA LEU A 193 -17.05 -0.49 -2.89
C LEU A 193 -16.12 0.68 -2.55
N ALA A 194 -14.81 0.45 -2.42
CA ALA A 194 -13.84 1.52 -2.14
C ALA A 194 -13.85 2.60 -3.22
N LEU A 195 -13.88 2.21 -4.49
CA LEU A 195 -13.93 3.15 -5.63
C LEU A 195 -15.24 3.94 -5.64
N SER A 196 -16.38 3.27 -5.43
CA SER A 196 -17.70 3.92 -5.36
C SER A 196 -17.79 4.94 -4.22
N LEU A 197 -17.27 4.58 -3.04
CA LEU A 197 -17.20 5.47 -1.88
C LEU A 197 -16.24 6.66 -2.13
N ALA A 198 -15.08 6.42 -2.74
CA ALA A 198 -14.13 7.47 -3.07
C ALA A 198 -14.72 8.49 -4.06
N GLU A 199 -15.43 8.02 -5.09
CA GLU A 199 -16.13 8.89 -6.03
C GLU A 199 -17.23 9.71 -5.34
N SER A 200 -18.07 9.06 -4.53
CA SER A 200 -19.23 9.69 -3.89
C SER A 200 -18.84 10.71 -2.82
N LEU A 201 -17.77 10.43 -2.07
CA LEU A 201 -17.32 11.24 -0.93
C LEU A 201 -16.14 12.17 -1.28
N ASN A 202 -15.76 12.27 -2.56
CA ASN A 202 -14.57 13.02 -3.02
C ASN A 202 -13.30 12.61 -2.27
N GLY A 203 -13.14 11.30 -2.09
CA GLY A 203 -12.03 10.65 -1.40
C GLY A 203 -10.97 10.07 -2.32
N LEU A 204 -10.03 9.38 -1.69
CA LEU A 204 -8.99 8.60 -2.36
C LEU A 204 -9.10 7.13 -1.93
N ALA A 205 -9.36 6.23 -2.88
CA ALA A 205 -9.26 4.80 -2.66
C ALA A 205 -7.79 4.37 -2.62
N VAL A 206 -7.40 3.66 -1.58
CA VAL A 206 -6.06 3.10 -1.41
C VAL A 206 -6.14 1.66 -0.95
N ASP A 207 -5.12 0.87 -1.28
CA ASP A 207 -4.97 -0.46 -0.73
C ASP A 207 -4.46 -0.43 0.72
N ARG A 208 -4.26 -1.63 1.27
CA ARG A 208 -3.71 -1.85 2.62
C ARG A 208 -2.31 -1.26 2.85
N TRP A 209 -1.55 -0.97 1.78
CA TRP A 209 -0.22 -0.35 1.82
C TRP A 209 -0.25 1.13 1.46
N ARG A 210 -1.45 1.72 1.34
CA ARG A 210 -1.68 3.13 1.00
C ARG A 210 -1.28 3.50 -0.42
N PHE A 211 -1.23 2.54 -1.34
CA PHE A 211 -1.11 2.82 -2.77
C PHE A 211 -2.50 3.12 -3.33
N ARG A 212 -2.61 4.13 -4.18
CA ARG A 212 -3.83 4.44 -4.91
C ARG A 212 -4.32 3.22 -5.69
N VAL A 213 -5.64 3.03 -5.64
CA VAL A 213 -6.38 2.01 -6.37
C VAL A 213 -7.18 2.73 -7.46
N ASP A 214 -6.93 2.38 -8.71
CA ASP A 214 -7.60 2.96 -9.87
C ASP A 214 -8.63 1.96 -10.47
N SER A 215 -8.49 0.66 -10.21
CA SER A 215 -9.49 -0.37 -10.50
C SER A 215 -9.57 -1.45 -9.42
N ALA A 216 -10.68 -2.20 -9.33
CA ALA A 216 -10.84 -3.24 -8.30
C ALA A 216 -9.80 -4.37 -8.44
N GLU A 217 -9.33 -4.62 -9.66
CA GLU A 217 -8.29 -5.61 -9.98
C GLU A 217 -6.93 -5.24 -9.39
N ASP A 218 -6.67 -3.97 -9.07
CA ASP A 218 -5.42 -3.54 -8.41
C ASP A 218 -5.24 -4.15 -7.02
N LEU A 219 -6.30 -4.70 -6.42
CA LEU A 219 -6.27 -5.40 -5.13
C LEU A 219 -6.03 -6.90 -5.27
N LEU A 220 -5.96 -7.42 -6.48
CA LEU A 220 -5.73 -8.84 -6.74
C LEU A 220 -4.23 -9.08 -6.99
N PRO A 221 -3.70 -10.24 -6.55
CA PRO A 221 -2.34 -10.62 -6.90
C PRO A 221 -2.14 -10.61 -8.42
N PRO A 222 -0.96 -10.20 -8.91
CA PRO A 222 -0.66 -10.23 -10.34
C PRO A 222 -0.71 -11.68 -10.86
N THR A 223 -1.14 -11.82 -12.12
CA THR A 223 -1.31 -13.11 -12.82
C THR A 223 -0.08 -13.54 -13.61
#